data_AF-A0A3B8V4H8-F1
#
_entry.id   AF-A0A3B8V4H8-F1
#
_cell.length_a   1.000
_cell.length_b   1.000
_cell.length_c   1.000
_cell.angle_alpha   90.00
_cell.angle_beta   90.00
_cell.angle_gamma   90.00
#
_symmetry.space_group_name_H-M   'P 1'
#
loop_
_entity.id
_entity.type
_entity.pdbx_description
1 polymer ?
#
loop_
_entity_poly.entity_id
_entity_poly.type
_entity_poly.pdbx_seq_one_letter_code
_entity_poly.pdbx_strand_id
1 'polypeptide(L)'
;RRLADRLNARGKQGAAATFPETGERTIVGVSIYKDTATVTIDTSGEGLHKRGYRSLAYDAPLKETLAAGIIDMTYYHGDFSKPFADPFCGSG
;
A
#
# COMPACT_ATOMS: atom_id res chain seq x y z
N ARG A 1 -5.50 7.39 35.54
CA ARG A 1 -6.59 8.35 35.86
C ARG A 1 -6.37 9.77 35.29
N ARG A 2 -5.70 9.96 34.12
CA ARG A 2 -5.46 11.32 33.56
C ARG A 2 -5.47 11.43 32.02
N LEU A 3 -5.71 10.35 31.27
CA LEU A 3 -5.81 10.42 29.80
C LEU A 3 -7.21 9.98 29.29
N ALA A 4 -7.74 8.89 29.83
CA ALA A 4 -9.11 8.42 29.54
C ALA A 4 -10.17 9.49 29.91
N ASP A 5 -9.96 10.20 31.02
CA ASP A 5 -10.88 11.25 31.48
C ASP A 5 -10.87 12.48 30.56
N ARG A 6 -9.75 12.75 29.86
CA ARG A 6 -9.65 13.85 28.89
C ARG A 6 -10.33 13.54 27.56
N LEU A 7 -10.42 12.27 27.19
CA LEU A 7 -11.19 11.84 26.02
C LEU A 7 -12.70 11.90 26.31
N ASN A 8 -13.12 11.50 27.52
CA ASN A 8 -14.53 11.63 27.94
C ASN A 8 -15.01 13.08 28.10
N ALA A 9 -14.14 14.01 28.51
CA ALA A 9 -14.50 15.43 28.60
C ALA A 9 -14.73 16.10 27.21
N ARG A 10 -14.19 15.51 26.12
CA ARG A 10 -14.47 15.91 24.74
C ARG A 10 -15.61 15.13 24.08
N GLY A 11 -16.32 14.29 24.83
CA GLY A 11 -17.48 13.49 24.38
C GLY A 11 -18.71 14.28 23.94
N LYS A 12 -18.57 15.58 23.61
CA LYS A 12 -19.62 16.45 23.04
C LYS A 12 -19.18 17.15 21.76
N GLN A 13 -18.28 16.55 20.99
CA GLN A 13 -18.14 16.85 19.55
C GLN A 13 -18.82 15.77 18.69
N GLY A 14 -19.78 15.05 19.28
CA GLY A 14 -20.62 14.05 18.60
C GLY A 14 -21.79 14.65 17.83
N ALA A 15 -21.62 15.84 17.24
CA ALA A 15 -22.47 16.26 16.15
C ALA A 15 -21.64 16.04 14.89
N ALA A 16 -22.16 15.26 13.94
CA ALA A 16 -21.62 15.14 12.60
C ALA A 16 -21.67 16.53 11.93
N ALA A 17 -20.71 17.38 12.29
CA ALA A 17 -20.47 18.62 11.60
C ALA A 17 -19.78 18.24 10.31
N THR A 18 -20.49 18.37 9.19
CA THR A 18 -19.89 18.22 7.87
C THR A 18 -18.82 19.30 7.74
N PHE A 19 -17.55 18.87 7.73
CA PHE A 19 -16.45 19.77 7.42
C PHE A 19 -16.38 19.93 5.90
N PRO A 20 -16.12 21.15 5.40
CA PRO A 20 -15.95 21.37 3.97
C PRO A 20 -14.70 20.62 3.47
N GLU A 21 -14.90 19.66 2.55
CA GLU A 21 -13.82 18.87 1.89
C GLU A 21 -13.11 19.70 0.80
N THR A 22 -12.53 20.82 1.22
CA THR A 22 -11.91 21.83 0.33
C THR A 22 -10.40 21.65 0.16
N GLY A 23 -9.81 20.67 0.86
CA GLY A 23 -8.38 20.39 0.81
C GLY A 23 -7.98 19.33 -0.23
N GLU A 24 -6.69 19.01 -0.25
CA GLU A 24 -6.13 17.93 -1.07
C GLU A 24 -6.72 16.56 -0.72
N ARG A 25 -6.97 15.74 -1.76
CA ARG A 25 -7.58 14.43 -1.58
C ARG A 25 -6.62 13.50 -0.83
N THR A 26 -7.03 13.09 0.36
CA THR A 26 -6.32 12.09 1.16
C THR A 26 -7.19 10.87 1.36
N ILE A 27 -6.68 9.68 1.05
CA ILE A 27 -7.42 8.44 1.25
C ILE A 27 -7.15 7.93 2.66
N VAL A 28 -8.23 7.76 3.43
CA VAL A 28 -8.19 7.14 4.77
C VAL A 28 -8.65 5.69 4.63
N GLY A 29 -7.77 4.76 4.97
CA GLY A 29 -8.07 3.34 5.03
C GLY A 29 -8.57 2.94 6.41
N VAL A 30 -9.64 2.14 6.46
CA VAL A 30 -10.10 1.50 7.69
C VAL A 30 -10.11 0.00 7.45
N SER A 31 -9.29 -0.73 8.18
CA SER A 31 -9.25 -2.19 8.16
C SER A 31 -9.72 -2.73 9.49
N ILE A 32 -10.66 -3.67 9.46
CA ILE A 32 -11.14 -4.35 10.65
C ILE A 32 -10.72 -5.81 10.52
N TYR A 33 -9.91 -6.27 11.47
CA TYR A 33 -9.51 -7.66 11.56
C TYR A 33 -9.77 -8.15 12.98
N LYS A 34 -10.69 -9.12 13.10
CA LYS A 34 -11.26 -9.54 14.39
C LYS A 34 -11.80 -8.32 15.15
N ASP A 35 -11.47 -8.18 16.42
CA ASP A 35 -11.91 -7.08 17.29
C ASP A 35 -10.95 -5.87 17.23
N THR A 36 -10.09 -5.78 16.22
CA THR A 36 -9.13 -4.68 16.05
C THR A 36 -9.44 -3.88 14.80
N ALA A 37 -9.77 -2.59 14.99
CA ALA A 37 -9.87 -1.61 13.92
C ALA A 37 -8.55 -0.85 13.78
N THR A 38 -8.01 -0.82 12.55
CA THR A 38 -6.79 -0.07 12.20
C THR A 38 -7.17 1.03 11.22
N VAL A 39 -6.79 2.27 11.55
CA VAL A 39 -6.98 3.45 10.70
C VAL A 39 -5.64 3.86 10.13
N THR A 40 -5.56 3.99 8.80
CA THR A 40 -4.32 4.32 8.07
C THR A 40 -4.55 5.47 7.11
N ILE A 41 -3.49 6.22 6.81
CA ILE A 41 -3.48 7.21 5.74
C ILE A 41 -2.68 6.63 4.58
N ASP A 42 -3.27 6.64 3.38
CA ASP A 42 -2.57 6.26 2.17
C ASP A 42 -1.74 7.44 1.65
N THR A 43 -0.43 7.25 1.63
CA THR A 43 0.55 8.24 1.15
C THR A 43 1.00 8.00 -0.29
N SER A 44 0.60 6.87 -0.90
CA SER A 44 1.05 6.44 -2.22
C SER A 44 -0.02 6.66 -3.29
N GLY A 45 -1.29 6.54 -2.92
CA GLY A 45 -2.43 6.67 -3.83
C GLY A 45 -2.55 5.42 -4.70
N GLU A 46 -1.88 5.40 -5.86
CA GLU A 46 -1.87 4.18 -6.67
C GLU A 46 -1.02 3.08 -6.01
N GLY A 47 -1.43 1.82 -6.20
CA GLY A 47 -0.68 0.69 -5.66
C GLY A 47 0.74 0.65 -6.20
N LEU A 48 1.74 0.57 -5.31
CA LEU A 48 3.18 0.65 -5.63
C LEU A 48 3.71 -0.41 -6.62
N HIS A 49 2.94 -1.48 -6.87
CA HIS A 49 3.27 -2.45 -7.92
C HIS A 49 3.17 -1.82 -9.31
N LYS A 50 2.31 -0.82 -9.52
CA LYS A 50 2.25 -0.04 -10.77
C LYS A 50 3.48 0.86 -10.89
N ARG A 51 4.54 0.36 -11.49
CA ARG A 51 5.80 1.10 -11.69
C ARG A 51 5.79 2.05 -12.90
N GLY A 52 4.71 2.04 -13.69
CA GLY A 52 4.53 2.96 -14.82
C GLY A 52 5.16 2.50 -16.15
N TYR A 53 5.93 1.41 -16.18
CA TYR A 53 6.54 0.90 -17.42
C TYR A 53 5.63 -0.05 -18.21
N ARG A 54 4.65 -0.70 -17.55
CA ARG A 54 3.70 -1.59 -18.22
C ARG A 54 2.54 -0.80 -18.81
N SER A 55 2.51 -0.69 -20.14
CA SER A 55 1.39 -0.12 -20.89
C SER A 55 0.32 -1.16 -21.26
N LEU A 56 0.71 -2.44 -21.35
CA LEU A 56 -0.15 -3.56 -21.68
C LEU A 56 -0.08 -4.62 -20.57
N ALA A 57 -1.24 -5.04 -20.07
CA ALA A 57 -1.34 -6.22 -19.21
C ALA A 57 -1.66 -7.44 -20.09
N TYR A 58 -0.78 -8.44 -20.06
CA TYR A 58 -1.10 -9.79 -20.58
C TYR A 58 -2.05 -10.51 -19.61
N ASP A 59 -2.57 -11.69 -19.98
CA ASP A 59 -3.61 -12.37 -19.19
C ASP A 59 -3.15 -12.83 -17.79
N ALA A 60 -1.87 -13.13 -17.62
CA ALA A 60 -1.31 -13.61 -16.35
C ALA A 60 0.07 -13.00 -16.03
N PRO A 61 0.20 -11.68 -15.85
CA PRO A 61 1.47 -11.04 -15.54
C PRO A 61 1.77 -11.12 -14.04
N LEU A 62 3.04 -11.36 -13.70
CA LEU A 62 3.47 -11.36 -12.31
C LEU A 62 3.43 -9.94 -11.73
N LYS A 63 2.89 -9.77 -10.51
CA LYS A 63 2.98 -8.48 -9.79
C LYS A 63 4.44 -8.10 -9.59
N GLU A 64 4.76 -6.84 -9.87
CA GLU A 64 6.12 -6.30 -9.83
C GLU A 64 6.75 -6.43 -8.44
N THR A 65 5.96 -6.24 -7.38
CA THR A 65 6.41 -6.44 -6.00
C THR A 65 6.76 -7.90 -5.70
N LEU A 66 6.05 -8.85 -6.32
CA LEU A 66 6.34 -10.27 -6.19
C LEU A 66 7.59 -10.64 -7.01
N ALA A 67 7.71 -10.11 -8.23
CA ALA A 67 8.91 -10.28 -9.06
C ALA A 67 10.19 -9.83 -8.33
N ALA A 68 10.15 -8.63 -7.71
CA ALA A 68 11.25 -8.12 -6.89
C ALA A 68 11.57 -9.06 -5.72
N GLY A 69 10.55 -9.53 -4.98
CA GLY A 69 10.74 -10.48 -3.89
C GLY A 69 11.33 -11.82 -4.32
N ILE A 70 10.98 -12.32 -5.51
CA ILE A 70 11.60 -13.54 -6.06
C ILE A 70 13.09 -13.31 -6.33
N ILE A 71 13.45 -12.19 -6.96
CA ILE A 71 14.86 -11.84 -7.24
C ILE A 71 15.65 -11.71 -5.93
N ASP A 72 15.08 -11.06 -4.90
CA ASP A 72 15.71 -10.92 -3.58
C ASP A 72 15.98 -12.28 -2.90
N MET A 73 15.21 -13.32 -3.23
CA MET A 73 15.43 -14.68 -2.73
C MET A 73 16.45 -15.48 -3.54
N THR A 74 16.89 -14.97 -4.70
CA THR A 74 17.94 -15.62 -5.50
C THR A 74 19.35 -15.24 -5.00
N TYR A 75 20.37 -15.91 -5.53
CA TYR A 75 21.78 -15.51 -5.35
C TYR A 75 22.22 -14.41 -6.33
N TYR A 76 21.29 -13.82 -7.08
CA TYR A 76 21.57 -12.75 -8.02
C TYR A 76 21.51 -11.39 -7.31
N HIS A 77 22.67 -10.77 -7.11
CA HIS A 77 22.80 -9.49 -6.39
C HIS A 77 23.11 -8.31 -7.34
N GLY A 78 22.60 -8.36 -8.58
CA GLY A 78 22.87 -7.33 -9.59
C GLY A 78 24.30 -7.35 -10.14
N ASP A 79 25.04 -8.44 -9.95
CA ASP A 79 26.34 -8.67 -10.57
C ASP A 79 26.14 -9.06 -12.05
N PHE A 80 26.25 -8.08 -12.94
CA PHE A 80 26.07 -8.25 -14.38
C PHE A 80 27.14 -9.12 -15.06
N SER A 81 28.19 -9.54 -14.33
CA SER A 81 29.13 -10.55 -14.84
C SER A 81 28.53 -11.97 -14.81
N LYS A 82 27.47 -12.19 -14.02
CA LYS A 82 26.74 -13.46 -13.96
C LYS A 82 25.52 -13.42 -14.87
N PRO A 83 25.25 -14.48 -15.63
CA PRO A 83 24.04 -14.55 -16.44
C PRO A 83 22.79 -14.59 -15.56
N PHE A 84 21.76 -13.83 -15.95
CA PHE A 84 20.42 -13.88 -15.39
C PHE A 84 19.44 -14.25 -16.51
N ALA A 85 18.63 -15.28 -16.30
CA ALA A 85 17.69 -15.74 -17.31
C ALA A 85 16.40 -16.24 -16.66
N ASP A 86 15.27 -15.79 -17.22
CA ASP A 86 13.95 -16.38 -16.98
C ASP A 86 13.49 -17.05 -18.29
N PRO A 87 13.44 -18.40 -18.35
CA PRO A 87 13.06 -19.12 -19.57
C PRO A 87 11.58 -18.98 -19.92
N PHE A 88 10.75 -18.43 -19.02
CA PHE A 88 9.31 -18.25 -19.21
C PHE A 88 8.90 -16.78 -18.96
N CYS A 89 9.73 -15.84 -19.43
CA CYS A 89 9.65 -14.42 -19.09
C CYS A 89 8.33 -13.71 -19.44
N GLY A 90 7.52 -14.24 -20.36
CA GLY A 90 6.19 -13.72 -20.67
C GLY A 90 6.21 -12.21 -20.97
N SER A 91 5.57 -11.42 -20.10
CA SER A 91 5.49 -9.95 -20.21
C SER A 91 6.79 -9.20 -19.88
N GLY A 92 7.80 -9.90 -19.35
CA GLY A 92 8.92 -9.31 -18.61
C GLY A 92 8.46 -8.60 -17.33
#